data_AF-A0A2S8BMI2-F1
#
_entry.id   AF-A0A2S8BMI2-F1
#
_cell.length_a   1.000
_cell.length_b   1.000
_cell.length_c   1.000
_cell.angle_alpha   90.00
_cell.angle_beta   90.00
_cell.angle_gamma   90.00
#
_symmetry.space_group_name_H-M   'P 1'
#
loop_
_entity.id
_entity.type
_entity.pdbx_description
1 polymer ?
#
loop_
_entity_poly.entity_id
_entity_poly.type
_entity_poly.pdbx_seq_one_letter_code
_entity_poly.pdbx_strand_id
1 'polypeptide(L)' 'MSGIDGKVVAITGASSGIGEATARAVAFAIEQPHDIEIGDITIRPTVQG' A
#
# COMPACT_ATOMS: atom_id res chain seq x y z
N MET A 1 -4.32 -16.30 -0.01
CA MET A 1 -3.34 -15.23 0.31
C MET A 1 -2.83 -15.34 1.76
N SER A 2 -1.73 -16.06 2.00
CA SER A 2 -1.14 -16.16 3.35
C SER A 2 -0.31 -14.94 3.77
N GLY A 3 -0.01 -14.01 2.86
CA GLY A 3 1.00 -12.96 3.09
C GLY A 3 0.56 -11.83 4.03
N ILE A 4 -0.66 -11.33 3.85
CA ILE A 4 -1.18 -10.14 4.53
C ILE A 4 -2.50 -10.37 5.30
N ASP A 5 -3.13 -11.53 5.13
CA ASP A 5 -4.36 -11.86 5.86
C ASP A 5 -4.09 -11.94 7.37
N GLY A 6 -4.95 -11.31 8.17
CA GLY A 6 -4.77 -11.15 9.60
C GLY A 6 -3.58 -10.28 10.04
N LYS A 7 -2.89 -9.58 9.11
CA LYS A 7 -1.79 -8.69 9.46
C LYS A 7 -2.25 -7.25 9.63
N VAL A 8 -1.67 -6.59 10.62
CA VAL A 8 -1.88 -5.16 10.87
C VAL A 8 -0.71 -4.39 10.31
N VAL A 9 -1.00 -3.34 9.54
CA VAL A 9 -0.02 -2.40 8.99
C VAL A 9 -0.26 -1.03 9.62
N ALA A 10 0.79 -0.43 10.19
CA ALA A 10 0.74 0.94 10.70
C ALA A 10 1.42 1.90 9.71
N ILE A 11 0.72 2.98 9.34
CA ILE A 11 1.22 4.00 8.40
C ILE A 11 1.20 5.36 9.11
N THR A 12 2.36 5.98 9.24
CA THR A 12 2.51 7.32 9.81
C THR A 12 2.51 8.39 8.73
N GLY A 13 2.02 9.60 9.04
CA GLY A 13 1.97 10.69 8.05
C GLY A 13 1.00 10.42 6.90
N ALA A 14 -0.02 9.58 7.12
CA ALA A 14 -1.02 9.21 6.11
C ALA A 14 -1.94 10.35 5.66
N SER A 15 -1.79 11.54 6.25
CA SER A 15 -2.59 12.72 5.92
C SER A 15 -2.21 13.37 4.59
N SER A 16 -0.99 13.15 4.08
CA SER A 16 -0.54 13.75 2.81
C SER A 16 0.71 13.08 2.24
N GLY A 17 1.05 13.42 0.99
CA GLY A 17 2.31 13.05 0.36
C GLY A 17 2.49 11.54 0.21
N ILE A 18 3.69 11.05 0.52
CA ILE A 18 4.01 9.62 0.34
C ILE A 18 3.22 8.72 1.28
N GLY A 19 2.93 9.17 2.52
CA GLY A 19 2.17 8.37 3.48
C GLY A 19 0.73 8.13 3.04
N GLU A 20 0.07 9.17 2.51
CA GLU A 20 -1.27 9.03 1.93
C GLU A 20 -1.26 8.07 0.73
N ALA A 21 -0.29 8.23 -0.18
CA ALA A 21 -0.16 7.36 -1.34
C ALA A 21 0.07 5.89 -0.93
N THR A 22 0.90 5.65 0.09
CA THR A 22 1.13 4.31 0.65
C THR A 22 -0.13 3.71 1.26
N ALA A 23 -0.91 4.49 2.01
CA ALA A 23 -2.17 4.00 2.58
C ALA A 23 -3.17 3.55 1.52
N ARG A 24 -3.31 4.33 0.44
CA ARG A 24 -4.17 3.97 -0.70
C ARG A 24 -3.67 2.74 -1.44
N ALA A 25 -2.35 2.61 -1.62
CA ALA A 25 -1.78 1.45 -2.30
C ALA A 25 -1.92 0.15 -1.48
N VAL A 26 -1.79 0.24 -0.16
CA VAL A 26 -2.06 -0.88 0.75
C VAL A 26 -3.54 -1.29 0.70
N ALA A 27 -4.47 -0.31 0.71
CA ALA A 27 -5.89 -0.61 0.55
C ALA A 27 -6.19 -1.34 -0.77
N PHE A 28 -5.62 -0.86 -1.88
CA PHE A 28 -5.71 -1.52 -3.18
C PHE A 28 -5.24 -2.98 -3.13
N ALA A 29 -4.11 -3.26 -2.48
CA ALA A 29 -3.57 -4.61 -2.37
C ALA A 29 -4.46 -5.54 -1.52
N ILE A 30 -5.09 -5.01 -0.46
CA ILE A 30 -6.00 -5.77 0.42
C ILE A 30 -7.31 -6.11 -0.31
N GLU A 31 -7.80 -5.23 -1.18
CA GLU A 31 -9.05 -5.41 -1.92
C GLU A 31 -8.96 -6.43 -3.07
N GLN A 32 -7.77 -6.96 -3.38
CA GLN A 32 -7.62 -7.88 -4.51
C GLN A 32 -8.31 -9.24 -4.26
N PRO A 33 -8.93 -9.83 -5.30
CA PRO A 33 -9.44 -11.21 -5.25
C PRO A 33 -8.35 -12.22 -4.91
N HIS A 34 -8.71 -13.35 -4.26
CA HIS A 34 -7.76 -14.34 -3.74
C HIS A 34 -6.84 -15.00 -4.78
N ASP A 35 -7.18 -14.91 -6.06
CA ASP A 35 -6.45 -15.42 -7.22
C ASP A 35 -5.52 -14.37 -7.87
N ILE A 36 -5.48 -13.14 -7.35
CA ILE A 36 -4.63 -12.05 -7.84
C ILE A 36 -3.49 -11.78 -6.86
N GLU A 37 -2.25 -11.83 -7.34
CA GLU A 37 -1.05 -11.48 -6.57
C GLU A 37 -0.51 -10.10 -6.95
N ILE A 38 -0.18 -9.30 -5.94
CA ILE A 38 0.60 -8.07 -6.12
C ILE A 38 2.04 -8.39 -5.73
N GLY A 39 2.94 -8.46 -6.72
CA GLY A 39 4.35 -8.75 -6.49
C GLY A 39 5.09 -7.59 -5.81
N ASP A 40 4.96 -6.38 -6.34
CA ASP A 40 5.61 -5.18 -5.81
C ASP A 40 4.73 -3.94 -6.03
N ILE A 41 4.85 -2.97 -5.11
CA ILE A 41 4.30 -1.63 -5.26
C ILE A 41 5.44 -0.64 -5.07
N THR A 42 5.74 0.14 -6.11
CA THR A 42 6.73 1.22 -6.04
C THR A 42 6.02 2.57 -6.01
N ILE A 43 6.29 3.35 -4.95
CA ILE A 43 5.77 4.72 -4.80
C ILE A 43 6.96 5.66 -4.78
N ARG A 44 6.93 6.68 -5.64
CA ARG A 44 7.99 7.68 -5.77
C ARG A 44 7.37 9.08 -5.81
N PRO A 45 7.93 10.07 -5.11
CA PRO A 45 7.55 11.47 -5.30
C PRO A 45 7.74 11.87 -6.76
N THR A 46 6.76 12.56 -7.34
CA THR A 46 6.84 13.07 -8.71
C THR A 46 7.75 14.29 -8.82
N VAL A 47 7.97 14.99 -7.72
CA VAL A 47 8.93 16.08 -7.57
C VAL A 47 9.93 15.68 -6.50
N GLN A 48 11.21 15.71 -6.85
CA GLN A 48 12.31 15.64 -5.90
C GLN A 48 12.88 17.04 -5.77
N GLY A 49 12.75 17.63 -4.58
CA GLY A 49 13.38 18.90 -4.24
C GLY A 49 14.85 18.72 -3.93
#